data_AF-A0A942PR50-F1
#
_entry.id   AF-A0A942PR50-F1
#
_cell.length_a   1.000
_cell.length_b   1.000
_cell.length_c   1.000
_cell.angle_alpha   90.00
_cell.angle_beta   90.00
_cell.angle_gamma   90.00
#
_symmetry.space_group_name_H-M   'P 1'
#
loop_
_entity.id
_entity.type
_entity.pdbx_description
1 polymer ?
#
loop_
_entity_poly.entity_id
_entity_poly.type
_entity_poly.pdbx_seq_one_letter_code
_entity_poly.pdbx_strand_id
1 'polypeptide(L)'
;MDHRLVRDRFIESISHPAAALYLFLVTVADSQGLSYYSDASLMTRLSMDAQTFDQARQNLISIELIAWRAPLYQVLPLDPHIAHQGAPEAREKMGQPLSIGHIFKKMIGEAS
;
A
#
# COMPACT_ATOMS: atom_id res chain seq x y z
N MET A 1 10.91 1.61 -1.94
CA MET A 1 10.13 2.71 -1.35
C MET A 1 9.10 3.14 -2.37
N ASP A 2 7.83 3.16 -1.98
CA ASP A 2 6.74 3.42 -2.90
C ASP A 2 6.61 4.93 -3.17
N HIS A 3 7.03 5.36 -4.37
CA HIS A 3 6.94 6.76 -4.81
C HIS A 3 5.50 7.26 -4.91
N ARG A 4 4.51 6.38 -4.75
CA ARG A 4 3.10 6.72 -4.82
C ARG A 4 2.56 7.47 -3.61
N LEU A 5 3.23 7.40 -2.46
CA LEU A 5 2.91 8.27 -1.32
C LEU A 5 2.93 9.75 -1.73
N VAL A 6 3.89 10.12 -2.60
CA VAL A 6 4.02 11.46 -3.19
C VAL A 6 3.02 11.68 -4.32
N ARG A 7 2.81 10.67 -5.17
CA ARG A 7 2.00 10.78 -6.40
C ARG A 7 0.49 10.86 -6.14
N ASP A 8 0.00 10.13 -5.14
CA ASP A 8 -1.43 9.99 -4.84
C ASP A 8 -1.86 10.98 -3.73
N ARG A 9 -1.05 12.03 -3.48
CA ARG A 9 -1.27 13.10 -2.48
C ARG A 9 -1.44 12.65 -1.02
N PHE A 10 -1.14 11.39 -0.69
CA PHE A 10 -1.17 10.93 0.70
C PHE A 10 -0.29 11.78 1.62
N ILE A 11 0.83 12.30 1.11
CA ILE A 11 1.71 13.24 1.83
C ILE A 11 0.97 14.52 2.27
N GLU A 12 -0.03 14.99 1.54
CA GLU A 12 -0.78 16.20 1.92
C GLU A 12 -1.74 15.93 3.09
N SER A 13 -2.13 14.67 3.30
CA SER A 13 -3.10 14.23 4.31
C SER A 13 -2.48 13.56 5.55
N ILE A 14 -1.18 13.29 5.52
CA ILE A 14 -0.45 12.59 6.58
C ILE A 14 0.24 13.58 7.51
N SER A 15 -0.01 13.46 8.81
CA SER A 15 0.71 14.22 9.83
C SER A 15 2.16 13.72 9.99
N HIS A 16 3.06 14.56 10.50
CA HIS A 16 4.45 14.16 10.76
C HIS A 16 4.56 12.90 11.66
N PRO A 17 3.80 12.79 12.77
CA PRO A 17 3.77 11.56 13.57
C PRO A 17 3.28 10.33 12.80
N ALA A 18 2.22 10.49 11.99
CA ALA A 18 1.70 9.41 11.16
C ALA A 18 2.72 8.95 10.12
N ALA A 19 3.47 9.88 9.50
CA ALA A 19 4.52 9.53 8.53
C ALA A 19 5.66 8.75 9.19
N ALA A 20 6.09 9.13 10.40
CA ALA A 20 7.10 8.40 11.15
C ALA A 20 6.63 6.99 11.53
N LEU A 21 5.39 6.84 11.98
CA LEU A 21 4.78 5.54 12.27
C LEU A 21 4.68 4.67 11.02
N TYR A 22 4.18 5.21 9.92
CA TYR A 22 4.05 4.47 8.66
C TYR A 22 5.39 4.01 8.12
N LEU A 23 6.40 4.90 8.10
CA LEU A 23 7.74 4.56 7.64
C LEU A 23 8.34 3.45 8.50
N PHE A 24 8.18 3.51 9.82
CA PHE A 24 8.63 2.44 10.71
C PHE A 24 7.93 1.12 10.37
N LEU A 25 6.60 1.11 10.29
CA LEU A 25 5.82 -0.09 9.99
C LEU A 25 6.21 -0.72 8.65
N VAL A 26 6.39 0.06 7.59
CA VAL A 26 6.84 -0.42 6.27
C VAL A 26 8.20 -1.12 6.34
N THR A 27 9.09 -0.69 7.24
CA THR A 27 10.42 -1.30 7.38
C THR A 27 10.43 -2.60 8.17
N VAL A 28 9.50 -2.76 9.11
CA VAL A 28 9.47 -3.93 10.02
C VAL A 28 8.39 -4.95 9.65
N ALA A 29 7.47 -4.59 8.76
CA ALA A 29 6.44 -5.48 8.28
C ALA A 29 7.04 -6.66 7.50
N ASP A 30 6.41 -7.82 7.61
CA ASP A 30 6.79 -9.00 6.84
C ASP A 30 6.36 -8.91 5.36
N SER A 31 6.58 -9.98 4.61
CA SER A 31 6.19 -10.07 3.19
C SER A 31 4.70 -9.87 2.92
N GLN A 32 3.84 -10.00 3.94
CA GLN A 32 2.40 -9.80 3.87
C GLN A 32 1.97 -8.43 4.41
N GLY A 33 2.92 -7.56 4.77
CA GLY A 33 2.64 -6.26 5.35
C GLY A 33 2.31 -6.30 6.85
N LEU A 34 2.50 -7.42 7.54
CA LEU A 34 2.11 -7.58 8.94
C LEU A 34 3.23 -7.20 9.91
N SER A 35 2.88 -6.51 10.99
CA SER A 35 3.77 -6.16 12.09
C SER A 35 3.11 -6.42 13.45
N TYR A 36 3.85 -7.10 14.34
CA TYR A 36 3.42 -7.47 15.70
C TYR A 36 4.03 -6.57 16.78
N TYR A 37 4.58 -5.40 16.41
CA TYR A 37 5.11 -4.45 17.38
C TYR A 37 3.99 -3.93 18.29
N SER A 38 4.23 -3.95 19.60
CA SER A 38 3.30 -3.38 20.56
C SER A 38 3.30 -1.84 20.50
N ASP A 39 2.15 -1.24 20.83
CA ASP A 39 2.00 0.21 20.94
C ASP A 39 3.07 0.83 21.85
N ALA A 40 3.33 0.22 23.01
CA ALA A 40 4.36 0.67 23.95
C ALA A 40 5.77 0.73 23.32
N SER A 41 6.11 -0.29 22.52
CA SER A 41 7.39 -0.35 21.82
C SER A 41 7.48 0.72 20.72
N LEU A 42 6.40 0.93 19.99
CA LEU A 42 6.32 1.92 18.91
C LEU A 42 6.39 3.34 19.48
N MET A 43 5.60 3.65 20.51
CA MET A 43 5.63 4.94 21.22
C MET A 43 7.04 5.28 21.73
N THR A 44 7.72 4.30 22.35
CA THR A 44 9.07 4.50 22.87
C THR A 44 10.08 4.78 21.76
N ARG A 45 10.03 4.04 20.64
CA ARG A 45 10.97 4.18 19.52
C ARG A 45 10.74 5.45 18.72
N LEU A 46 9.49 5.91 18.64
CA LEU A 46 9.09 7.07 17.87
C LEU A 46 9.02 8.35 18.73
N SER A 47 9.33 8.24 20.03
CA SER A 47 9.25 9.33 21.00
C SER A 47 7.88 10.02 21.00
N MET A 48 6.81 9.22 20.99
CA MET A 48 5.42 9.69 21.00
C MET A 48 4.76 9.39 22.33
N ASP A 49 4.00 10.35 22.85
CA ASP A 49 3.02 10.09 23.90
C ASP A 49 1.79 9.35 23.34
N ALA A 50 0.94 8.85 24.24
CA ALA A 50 -0.23 8.06 23.88
C ALA A 50 -1.21 8.83 22.97
N GLN A 51 -1.44 10.11 23.25
CA GLN A 51 -2.37 10.93 22.47
C GLN A 51 -1.86 11.14 21.04
N THR A 52 -0.59 11.50 20.89
CA THR A 52 0.07 11.69 19.59
C THR A 52 0.06 10.38 18.80
N PHE A 53 0.36 9.26 19.47
CA PHE A 53 0.38 7.95 18.84
C PHE A 53 -1.00 7.50 18.36
N ASP A 54 -2.03 7.67 19.19
CA ASP A 54 -3.41 7.34 18.81
C ASP A 54 -3.89 8.21 17.64
N GLN A 55 -3.58 9.50 17.65
CA GLN A 55 -3.92 10.40 16.55
C GLN A 55 -3.18 10.04 15.26
N ALA A 56 -1.91 9.66 15.37
CA ALA A 56 -1.10 9.18 14.25
C ALA A 56 -1.69 7.90 13.64
N ARG A 57 -2.04 6.93 14.49
CA ARG A 57 -2.68 5.68 14.06
C ARG A 57 -4.00 5.97 13.34
N GLN A 58 -4.86 6.80 13.93
CA GLN A 58 -6.15 7.13 13.32
C GLN A 58 -6.02 7.87 12.00
N ASN A 59 -5.04 8.78 11.89
CA ASN A 59 -4.74 9.43 10.62
C ASN A 59 -4.41 8.41 9.54
N LEU A 60 -3.51 7.45 9.81
CA LEU A 60 -3.14 6.39 8.85
C LEU A 60 -4.32 5.47 8.47
N ILE A 61 -5.15 5.10 9.44
CA ILE A 61 -6.36 4.28 9.19
C ILE A 61 -7.33 5.05 8.29
N SER A 62 -7.55 6.34 8.54
CA SER A 62 -8.51 7.16 7.79
C SER A 62 -8.16 7.35 6.32
N ILE A 63 -6.88 7.22 5.96
CA ILE A 63 -6.38 7.30 4.59
C ILE A 63 -5.96 5.94 4.03
N GLU A 64 -6.41 4.85 4.68
CA GLU A 64 -6.23 3.47 4.22
C GLU A 64 -4.76 3.05 3.98
N LEU A 65 -3.81 3.63 4.73
CA LEU A 65 -2.40 3.23 4.67
C LEU A 65 -2.09 2.05 5.59
N ILE A 66 -2.87 1.89 6.67
CA ILE A 66 -2.79 0.75 7.58
C ILE A 66 -4.17 0.24 7.96
N ALA A 67 -4.25 -1.04 8.29
CA ALA A 67 -5.31 -1.59 9.14
C ALA A 67 -4.72 -1.96 10.52
N TRP A 68 -5.55 -1.90 11.56
CA TRP A 68 -5.13 -2.21 12.91
C TRP A 68 -6.19 -3.02 13.65
N ARG A 69 -5.72 -4.06 14.35
CA ARG A 69 -6.49 -4.82 15.32
C ARG A 69 -5.53 -5.36 16.34
N ALA A 70 -5.66 -4.98 17.61
CA ALA A 70 -4.73 -5.42 18.65
C ALA A 70 -4.46 -6.94 18.61
N PRO A 71 -3.18 -7.38 18.59
CA PRO A 71 -1.93 -6.60 18.62
C PRO A 71 -1.28 -6.38 17.25
N LEU A 72 -2.03 -6.51 16.16
CA LEU A 72 -1.56 -6.59 14.79
C LEU A 72 -1.75 -5.29 14.01
N TYR A 73 -0.69 -4.85 13.36
CA TYR A 73 -0.70 -3.82 12.31
C TYR A 73 -0.57 -4.49 10.94
N GLN A 74 -1.32 -3.99 9.96
CA GLN A 74 -1.18 -4.37 8.55
C GLN A 74 -0.92 -3.12 7.73
N VAL A 75 0.19 -3.08 7.01
CA VAL A 75 0.47 -2.07 5.98
C VAL A 75 -0.32 -2.46 4.72
N LEU A 76 -1.12 -1.53 4.20
CA LEU A 76 -1.99 -1.79 3.06
C LEU A 76 -1.27 -1.46 1.73
N PRO A 77 -1.51 -2.22 0.65
CA PRO A 77 -0.99 -1.89 -0.67
C PRO A 77 -1.58 -0.56 -1.17
N LEU A 78 -0.76 0.30 -1.78
CA LEU A 78 -1.24 1.56 -2.38
C LEU A 78 -2.02 1.36 -3.69
N ASP A 79 -2.15 0.11 -4.17
CA ASP A 79 -2.88 -0.23 -5.38
C ASP A 79 -4.29 -0.76 -5.06
N PRO A 80 -5.37 -0.03 -5.41
CA PRO A 80 -6.73 -0.53 -5.24
C PRO A 80 -7.02 -1.80 -6.08
N HIS A 81 -6.22 -2.11 -7.10
CA HIS A 81 -6.41 -3.31 -7.93
C HIS A 81 -5.88 -4.61 -7.31
N ILE A 82 -5.13 -4.54 -6.20
CA ILE A 82 -4.65 -5.74 -5.49
C ILE A 82 -5.70 -6.24 -4.48
N ALA A 83 -6.51 -5.33 -3.90
CA ALA A 83 -7.51 -5.68 -2.89
C ALA A 83 -8.68 -6.56 -3.42
N HIS A 84 -8.89 -6.61 -4.74
CA HIS A 84 -10.00 -7.37 -5.36
C HIS A 84 -9.61 -8.74 -5.95
N GLN A 85 -8.38 -9.23 -5.76
CA GLN A 85 -7.95 -10.50 -6.37
C GLN A 85 -8.36 -11.76 -5.60
N GLY A 86 -9.21 -11.63 -4.56
CA GLY A 86 -9.67 -12.72 -3.71
C GLY A 86 -11.03 -13.35 -4.06
N ALA A 87 -11.75 -12.86 -5.07
CA ALA A 87 -13.03 -13.42 -5.50
C ALA A 87 -12.92 -13.98 -6.93
N PRO A 88 -13.45 -15.18 -7.24
CA PRO A 88 -13.50 -15.69 -8.60
C PRO A 88 -14.67 -15.02 -9.31
N GLU A 89 -14.55 -13.74 -9.64
CA GLU A 89 -15.47 -13.08 -10.56
C GLU A 89 -14.99 -13.30 -11.99
N ALA A 90 -15.94 -13.74 -12.80
CA ALA A 90 -15.76 -14.17 -14.17
C ALA A 90 -14.85 -13.19 -14.92
N ARG A 91 -13.75 -13.74 -15.43
CA ARG A 91 -12.84 -13.09 -16.35
C ARG A 91 -13.58 -12.80 -17.65
N GLU A 92 -14.36 -11.73 -17.69
CA GLU A 92 -14.78 -11.15 -18.96
C GLU A 92 -13.52 -10.74 -19.72
N LYS A 93 -13.43 -11.27 -20.93
CA LYS A 93 -12.28 -11.18 -21.82
C LYS A 93 -12.11 -9.74 -22.31
N MET A 94 -11.52 -8.87 -21.49
CA MET A 94 -11.03 -7.57 -21.95
C MET A 94 -9.51 -7.63 -22.11
N GLY A 95 -9.08 -7.66 -23.38
CA GLY A 95 -7.72 -7.31 -23.84
C GLY A 95 -6.56 -8.09 -23.23
N GLN A 96 -6.23 -9.26 -23.80
CA GLN A 96 -4.88 -9.80 -23.61
C GLN A 96 -3.85 -8.75 -24.04
N PRO A 97 -2.83 -8.43 -23.22
CA PRO A 97 -1.74 -7.57 -23.67
C PRO A 97 -1.03 -8.29 -24.81
N LEU A 98 -1.16 -7.75 -26.03
CA LEU A 98 -0.43 -8.26 -27.18
C LEU A 98 1.06 -8.03 -26.93
N SER A 99 1.84 -9.11 -26.92
CA SER A 99 3.29 -9.01 -26.97
C SER A 99 3.69 -8.15 -28.16
N ILE A 100 4.67 -7.27 -27.98
CA ILE A 100 5.21 -6.41 -29.05
C ILE A 100 5.59 -7.22 -30.29
N GLY A 101 6.03 -8.47 -30.13
CA GLY A 101 6.32 -9.38 -31.24
C GLY A 101 5.10 -9.70 -32.14
N HIS A 102 3.88 -9.70 -31.57
CA HIS A 102 2.65 -9.89 -32.33
C HIS A 102 2.26 -8.64 -33.14
N ILE A 103 2.60 -7.44 -32.65
CA ILE A 103 2.33 -6.17 -33.34
C ILE A 103 3.27 -6.02 -34.56
N PHE A 104 4.56 -6.33 -34.39
CA PHE A 104 5.52 -6.28 -35.49
C PHE A 104 5.21 -7.28 -36.61
N LYS A 105 4.74 -8.48 -36.27
CA LYS A 105 4.35 -9.49 -37.27
C LYS A 105 3.17 -9.04 -38.14
N LYS A 106 2.26 -8.22 -37.61
CA LYS A 106 1.08 -7.74 -38.34
C LYS A 106 1.42 -6.64 -39.34
N MET A 107 2.39 -5.77 -39.03
CA MET A 107 2.83 -4.71 -39.96
C MET A 107 3.66 -5.22 -41.15
N ILE A 108 4.34 -6.36 -41.00
CA ILE A 108 5.16 -6.95 -42.08
C ILE A 108 4.30 -7.76 -43.06
N GLY A 109 3.08 -8.16 -42.68
CA GLY A 109 2.19 -8.98 -43.51
C GLY A 109 1.24 -8.21 -44.44
N GLU A 110 1.17 -6.88 -44.35
CA GLU A 110 0.26 -6.05 -45.18
C GLU A 110 0.96 -5.37 -46.37
N ALA A 111 2.21 -5.73 -46.66
CA ALA A 111 2.91 -5.32 -47.88
C ALA A 111 2.99 -6.49 -48.87
N SER A 112 1.89 -6.80 -49.54
CA SER A 112 1.86 -7.60 -50.77
C SER A 112 0.69 -7.16 -51.65
#